data_AF-A0A9E5LHZ9-F1
#
_entry.id   AF-A0A9E5LHZ9-F1
#
_cell.length_a   1.000
_cell.length_b   1.000
_cell.length_c   1.000
_cell.angle_alpha   90.00
_cell.angle_beta   90.00
_cell.angle_gamma   90.00
#
_symmetry.space_group_name_H-M   'P 1'
#
loop_
_entity.id
_entity.type
_entity.pdbx_description
1 polymer ?
#
loop_
_entity_poly.entity_id
_entity_poly.type
_entity_poly.pdbx_seq_one_letter_code
_entity_poly.pdbx_strand_id
1 'polypeptide(L)'
;FGLDLKPERQAAFTDMGGTLVEDIDELGRRVDAAFVMVMNWDQAKSAILGPDVLVENMEHGGVVILSATIKPHEAVEIGAAMQGSGIDLIDTPVSGGFPGAQGGTLTMMAAANDDVMARVRPV
;
A
#
# COMPACT_ATOMS: atom_id res chain seq x y z
N PHE A 1 -9.69 -4.92 4.89
CA PHE A 1 -10.34 -4.73 3.58
C PHE A 1 -9.31 -4.92 2.48
N GLY A 2 -9.70 -5.29 1.27
CA GLY A 2 -8.73 -5.50 0.18
C GLY A 2 -9.36 -5.59 -1.20
N LEU A 3 -8.54 -5.33 -2.22
CA LEU A 3 -8.92 -5.33 -3.63
C LEU A 3 -7.79 -5.94 -4.45
N ASP A 4 -8.14 -6.78 -5.43
CA ASP A 4 -7.22 -7.28 -6.46
C ASP A 4 -8.01 -7.41 -7.77
N LEU A 5 -7.36 -7.27 -8.93
CA LEU A 5 -8.02 -7.44 -10.22
C LEU A 5 -8.27 -8.91 -10.58
N LYS A 6 -7.59 -9.84 -9.91
CA LYS A 6 -7.62 -11.28 -10.18
C LYS A 6 -8.61 -12.00 -9.26
N PRO A 7 -9.65 -12.66 -9.81
CA PRO A 7 -10.63 -13.38 -9.00
C PRO A 7 -10.02 -14.45 -8.09
N GLU A 8 -8.95 -15.13 -8.53
CA GLU A 8 -8.27 -16.13 -7.72
C GLU A 8 -7.56 -15.53 -6.49
N ARG A 9 -7.11 -14.27 -6.56
CA ARG A 9 -6.50 -13.55 -5.44
C ARG A 9 -7.54 -13.03 -4.47
N GLN A 10 -8.65 -12.54 -5.02
CA GLN A 10 -9.82 -12.15 -4.23
C GLN A 10 -10.33 -13.33 -3.39
N ALA A 11 -10.52 -14.50 -4.02
CA ALA A 11 -10.97 -15.71 -3.33
C ALA A 11 -10.01 -16.16 -2.23
N ALA A 12 -8.69 -16.17 -2.51
CA ALA A 12 -7.68 -16.51 -1.51
C ALA A 12 -7.70 -15.53 -0.32
N PHE A 13 -7.90 -14.24 -0.57
CA PHE A 13 -8.00 -13.23 0.49
C PHE A 13 -9.24 -13.44 1.36
N THR A 14 -10.40 -13.72 0.75
CA THR A 14 -11.62 -14.02 1.51
C THR A 14 -11.53 -15.32 2.31
N ASP A 15 -10.88 -16.35 1.78
CA ASP A 15 -10.67 -17.62 2.49
C ASP A 15 -9.80 -17.44 3.74
N MET A 16 -8.92 -16.43 3.74
CA MET A 16 -8.12 -16.02 4.90
C MET A 16 -8.86 -15.08 5.86
N GLY A 17 -10.15 -14.82 5.65
CA GLY A 17 -10.98 -13.94 6.48
C GLY A 17 -10.94 -12.47 6.06
N GLY A 18 -10.32 -12.16 4.92
CA GLY A 18 -10.33 -10.82 4.34
C GLY A 18 -11.72 -10.39 3.87
N THR A 19 -11.99 -9.09 3.91
CA THR A 19 -13.22 -8.49 3.35
C THR A 19 -12.88 -7.75 2.08
N LEU A 20 -13.47 -8.17 0.96
CA LEU A 20 -13.31 -7.48 -0.32
C LEU A 20 -14.08 -6.15 -0.32
N VAL A 21 -13.58 -5.21 -1.11
CA VAL A 21 -14.26 -3.97 -1.49
C VAL A 21 -14.39 -3.92 -3.01
N GLU A 22 -15.34 -3.14 -3.51
CA GLU A 22 -15.65 -3.10 -4.94
C GLU A 22 -14.62 -2.28 -5.74
N ASP A 23 -14.07 -1.23 -5.13
CA ASP A 23 -13.13 -0.30 -5.76
C ASP A 23 -12.14 0.33 -4.74
N ILE A 24 -11.21 1.14 -5.26
CA ILE A 24 -10.17 1.81 -4.47
C ILE A 24 -10.77 2.90 -3.57
N ASP A 25 -11.85 3.55 -4.00
CA ASP A 25 -12.51 4.62 -3.23
C ASP A 25 -13.16 4.06 -1.95
N GLU A 26 -13.84 2.92 -2.05
CA GLU A 26 -14.34 2.19 -0.89
C GLU A 26 -13.19 1.72 0.01
N LEU A 27 -12.07 1.26 -0.55
CA LEU A 27 -10.89 0.87 0.23
C LEU A 27 -10.40 2.04 1.09
N GLY A 28 -10.17 3.21 0.48
CA GLY A 28 -9.63 4.39 1.16
C GLY A 28 -10.49 4.83 2.34
N ARG A 29 -11.82 4.82 2.19
CA ARG A 29 -12.76 5.22 3.25
C ARG A 29 -12.85 4.25 4.43
N ARG A 30 -12.26 3.06 4.33
CA ARG A 30 -12.38 1.99 5.33
C ARG A 30 -11.08 1.67 6.07
N VAL A 31 -9.97 2.30 5.71
CA VAL A 31 -8.64 1.92 6.24
C VAL A 31 -7.82 3.13 6.66
N ASP A 32 -7.16 3.00 7.81
CA ASP A 32 -6.16 3.97 8.27
C ASP A 32 -4.79 3.71 7.61
N ALA A 33 -4.55 2.46 7.18
CA ALA A 33 -3.32 2.02 6.54
C ALA A 33 -3.63 1.12 5.34
N ALA A 34 -2.99 1.39 4.20
CA ALA A 34 -3.19 0.63 2.96
C ALA A 34 -1.86 0.11 2.42
N PHE A 35 -1.71 -1.22 2.33
CA PHE A 35 -0.60 -1.84 1.63
C PHE A 35 -0.84 -1.82 0.12
N VAL A 36 0.12 -1.30 -0.63
CA VAL A 36 0.14 -1.32 -2.10
C VAL A 36 1.22 -2.31 -2.56
N MET A 37 0.79 -3.53 -2.83
CA MET A 37 1.64 -4.65 -3.26
C MET A 37 1.33 -5.02 -4.71
N VAL A 38 1.96 -4.31 -5.64
CA VAL A 38 1.74 -4.45 -7.09
C VAL A 38 3.04 -4.76 -7.84
N MET A 39 2.94 -5.02 -9.14
CA MET A 39 4.06 -5.57 -9.92
C MET A 39 5.08 -4.53 -10.38
N ASN A 40 4.66 -3.28 -10.61
CA ASN A 40 5.51 -2.28 -11.23
C ASN A 40 5.10 -0.84 -10.87
N TRP A 41 5.94 0.09 -11.33
CA TRP A 41 5.77 1.53 -11.20
C TRP A 41 4.40 2.04 -11.64
N ASP A 42 3.98 1.72 -12.87
CA ASP A 42 2.74 2.28 -13.44
C ASP A 42 1.52 1.84 -12.62
N GLN A 43 1.52 0.61 -12.13
CA GLN A 43 0.48 0.10 -11.24
C GLN A 43 0.49 0.80 -9.88
N ALA A 44 1.68 1.02 -9.29
CA ALA A 44 1.79 1.71 -8.00
C ALA A 44 1.30 3.16 -8.11
N LYS A 45 1.74 3.87 -9.15
CA LYS A 45 1.29 5.23 -9.45
C LYS A 45 -0.21 5.28 -9.70
N SER A 46 -0.76 4.35 -10.49
CA SER A 46 -2.19 4.29 -10.75
C SER A 46 -3.03 3.98 -9.51
N ALA A 47 -2.56 3.11 -8.62
CA ALA A 47 -3.30 2.75 -7.41
C ALA A 47 -3.28 3.88 -6.36
N ILE A 48 -2.18 4.63 -6.27
CA ILE A 48 -1.99 5.66 -5.24
C ILE A 48 -2.49 7.03 -5.73
N LEU A 49 -2.24 7.37 -6.99
CA LEU A 49 -2.44 8.70 -7.58
C LEU A 49 -3.37 8.70 -8.80
N GLY A 50 -3.99 7.57 -9.13
CA GLY A 50 -4.90 7.45 -10.27
C GLY A 50 -6.22 8.21 -10.04
N PRO A 51 -7.12 8.22 -11.04
CA PRO A 51 -8.38 8.96 -10.98
C PRO A 51 -9.36 8.48 -9.88
N ASP A 52 -9.21 7.24 -9.41
CA ASP A 52 -9.98 6.63 -8.31
C ASP A 52 -9.10 6.63 -7.04
N VAL A 53 -8.87 7.82 -6.50
CA VAL A 53 -7.65 8.13 -5.73
C VAL A 53 -7.76 7.59 -4.31
N LEU A 54 -7.00 6.52 -4.02
CA LEU A 54 -6.84 5.97 -2.66
C LEU A 54 -6.53 7.09 -1.66
N VAL A 55 -5.59 7.96 -2.02
CA VAL A 55 -5.10 9.06 -1.17
C VAL A 55 -6.17 10.11 -0.89
N GLU A 56 -7.08 10.39 -1.83
CA GLU A 56 -8.15 11.39 -1.62
C GLU A 56 -9.29 10.87 -0.75
N ASN A 57 -9.46 9.54 -0.70
CA ASN A 57 -10.55 8.90 0.03
C ASN A 57 -10.16 8.42 1.45
N MET A 58 -8.86 8.42 1.77
CA MET A 58 -8.37 8.10 3.10
C MET A 58 -8.55 9.27 4.06
N GLU A 59 -8.75 8.98 5.34
CA GLU A 59 -8.79 10.01 6.38
C GLU A 59 -7.39 10.62 6.61
N HIS A 60 -7.35 11.91 6.95
CA HIS A 60 -6.11 12.61 7.25
C HIS A 60 -5.34 11.91 8.39
N GLY A 61 -4.04 11.70 8.20
CA GLY A 61 -3.21 10.88 9.08
C GLY A 61 -3.17 9.41 8.67
N GLY A 62 -3.90 9.02 7.62
CA GLY A 62 -3.76 7.72 6.99
C GLY A 62 -2.37 7.49 6.41
N VAL A 63 -2.04 6.25 6.10
CA VAL A 63 -0.73 5.87 5.56
C VAL A 63 -0.82 4.87 4.40
N VAL A 64 -0.11 5.16 3.33
CA VAL A 64 0.14 4.23 2.23
C VAL A 64 1.47 3.53 2.47
N ILE A 65 1.46 2.20 2.49
CA ILE A 65 2.65 1.36 2.62
C ILE A 65 2.95 0.77 1.25
N LEU A 66 3.93 1.35 0.56
CA LEU A 66 4.30 0.95 -0.80
C LEU A 66 5.31 -0.21 -0.74
N SER A 67 4.87 -1.41 -1.10
CA SER A 67 5.71 -2.61 -1.07
C SER A 67 6.05 -3.18 -2.45
N ALA A 68 5.69 -2.46 -3.50
CA ALA A 68 6.09 -2.78 -4.87
C ALA A 68 7.61 -2.62 -5.04
N THR A 69 8.24 -3.53 -5.77
CA THR A 69 9.66 -3.38 -6.13
C THR A 69 9.77 -2.42 -7.32
N ILE A 70 10.03 -1.14 -7.01
CA ILE A 70 10.19 -0.05 -7.98
C ILE A 70 11.57 0.63 -7.82
N LYS A 71 11.91 1.57 -8.70
CA LYS A 71 13.16 2.32 -8.57
C LYS A 71 13.06 3.34 -7.42
N PRO A 72 14.19 3.71 -6.77
CA PRO A 72 14.14 4.70 -5.69
C PRO A 72 13.55 6.06 -6.10
N HIS A 73 13.86 6.55 -7.31
CA HIS A 73 13.32 7.84 -7.77
C HIS A 73 11.81 7.81 -8.06
N GLU A 74 11.28 6.62 -8.39
CA GLU A 74 9.86 6.40 -8.62
C GLU A 74 9.10 6.54 -7.29
N ALA A 75 9.59 5.91 -6.21
CA ALA A 75 9.01 6.09 -4.86
C ALA A 75 9.04 7.57 -4.39
N VAL A 76 10.15 8.27 -4.67
CA VAL A 76 10.29 9.71 -4.36
C VAL A 76 9.26 10.55 -5.14
N GLU A 77 9.01 10.23 -6.42
CA GLU A 77 8.02 10.94 -7.23
C GLU A 77 6.60 10.76 -6.69
N ILE A 78 6.23 9.55 -6.25
CA ILE A 78 4.94 9.30 -5.59
C ILE A 78 4.82 10.13 -4.31
N GLY A 79 5.83 10.08 -3.45
CA GLY A 79 5.83 10.84 -2.20
C GLY A 79 5.73 12.35 -2.42
N ALA A 80 6.40 12.88 -3.44
CA ALA A 80 6.28 14.29 -3.82
C ALA A 80 4.87 14.65 -4.29
N ALA A 81 4.21 13.79 -5.08
CA ALA A 81 2.85 14.01 -5.55
C ALA A 81 1.79 13.90 -4.43
N MET A 82 2.09 13.18 -3.35
CA MET A 82 1.20 13.06 -2.18
C MET A 82 1.30 14.26 -1.22
N GLN A 83 2.25 15.18 -1.41
CA GLN A 83 2.42 16.32 -0.51
C GLN A 83 1.14 17.17 -0.43
N GLY A 84 0.71 17.47 0.80
CA GLY A 84 -0.50 18.25 1.05
C GLY A 84 -1.81 17.45 1.07
N SER A 85 -1.78 16.15 0.76
CA SER A 85 -2.95 15.28 0.90
C SER A 85 -3.36 15.00 2.35
N GLY A 86 -2.41 15.11 3.28
CA GLY A 86 -2.61 14.67 4.65
C GLY A 86 -2.41 13.16 4.86
N ILE A 87 -2.00 12.43 3.81
CA ILE A 87 -1.67 11.01 3.85
C ILE A 87 -0.16 10.83 3.76
N ASP A 88 0.39 9.98 4.62
CA ASP A 88 1.80 9.68 4.64
C ASP A 88 2.14 8.49 3.73
N LEU A 89 3.37 8.48 3.19
CA LEU A 89 3.92 7.35 2.41
C LEU A 89 5.05 6.68 3.19
N ILE A 90 5.03 5.36 3.25
CA ILE A 90 6.16 4.53 3.69
C ILE A 90 6.60 3.65 2.51
N ASP A 91 7.80 3.90 2.00
CA ASP A 91 8.42 3.01 1.00
C ASP A 91 8.98 1.78 1.72
N THR A 92 8.43 0.61 1.42
CA THR A 92 8.68 -0.64 2.14
C THR A 92 8.84 -1.83 1.19
N PRO A 93 9.86 -1.82 0.31
CA PRO A 93 10.18 -2.99 -0.49
C PRO A 93 10.52 -4.19 0.40
N VAL A 94 10.21 -5.39 -0.09
CA VAL A 94 10.35 -6.64 0.67
C VAL A 94 11.36 -7.60 0.06
N SER A 95 12.02 -8.38 0.91
CA SER A 95 12.93 -9.47 0.53
C SER A 95 12.49 -10.80 1.16
N GLY A 96 12.81 -11.92 0.50
CA GLY A 96 12.43 -13.28 0.95
C GLY A 96 11.49 -14.04 -0.01
N GLY A 97 10.91 -13.34 -1.00
CA GLY A 97 10.13 -13.94 -2.09
C GLY A 97 8.87 -14.68 -1.62
N PHE A 98 8.30 -15.50 -2.52
CA PHE A 98 7.08 -16.26 -2.24
C PHE A 98 7.18 -17.17 -1.00
N PRO A 99 8.28 -17.92 -0.75
CA PRO A 99 8.41 -18.72 0.45
C PRO A 99 8.40 -17.86 1.73
N GLY A 100 9.09 -16.72 1.72
CA GLY A 100 9.09 -15.79 2.85
C GLY A 100 7.71 -15.19 3.11
N ALA A 101 6.94 -14.90 2.05
CA ALA A 101 5.57 -14.40 2.19
C ALA A 101 4.64 -15.45 2.81
N GLN A 102 4.69 -16.69 2.33
CA GLN A 102 3.89 -17.81 2.88
C GLN A 102 4.27 -18.13 4.34
N GLY A 103 5.55 -18.02 4.68
CA GLY A 103 6.07 -18.28 6.03
C GLY A 103 5.94 -17.12 7.00
N GLY A 104 5.52 -15.93 6.56
CA GLY A 104 5.52 -14.72 7.40
C GLY A 104 6.92 -14.27 7.81
N THR A 105 7.94 -14.54 6.98
CA THR A 105 9.36 -14.25 7.25
C THR A 105 9.96 -13.27 6.25
N LEU A 106 9.14 -12.44 5.61
CA LEU A 106 9.65 -11.38 4.74
C LEU A 106 10.44 -10.36 5.56
N THR A 107 11.53 -9.88 4.98
CA THR A 107 12.23 -8.69 5.49
C THR A 107 11.63 -7.47 4.82
N MET A 108 11.08 -6.57 5.63
CA MET A 108 10.55 -5.28 5.19
C MET A 108 11.60 -4.18 5.41
N MET A 109 11.92 -3.43 4.37
CA MET A 109 12.90 -2.32 4.43
C MET A 109 12.14 -1.00 4.37
N ALA A 110 11.68 -0.50 5.52
CA ALA A 110 10.81 0.66 5.58
C ALA A 110 11.58 1.99 5.62
N ALA A 111 11.17 2.94 4.78
CA ALA A 111 11.68 4.31 4.74
C ALA A 111 10.52 5.31 4.74
N ALA A 112 10.53 6.24 5.70
CA ALA A 112 9.60 7.36 5.85
C ALA A 112 10.23 8.45 6.73
N ASN A 113 9.54 9.57 6.92
CA ASN A 113 9.93 10.55 7.94
C ASN A 113 9.89 9.90 9.34
N ASP A 114 10.75 10.37 10.25
CA ASP A 114 10.93 9.76 11.57
C ASP A 114 9.64 9.76 12.41
N ASP A 115 8.83 10.80 12.31
CA ASP A 115 7.55 10.94 13.00
C ASP A 115 6.49 9.98 12.46
N VAL A 116 6.41 9.83 11.14
CA VAL A 116 5.56 8.81 10.48
C VAL A 116 5.99 7.41 10.89
N MET A 117 7.30 7.12 10.82
CA MET A 117 7.86 5.82 11.17
C MET A 117 7.57 5.47 12.64
N ALA A 118 7.72 6.44 13.55
CA ALA A 118 7.41 6.25 14.96
C ALA A 118 5.92 5.95 15.21
N ARG A 119 5.03 6.63 14.48
CA ARG A 119 3.57 6.48 14.58
C ARG A 119 3.08 5.12 14.04
N VAL A 120 3.65 4.65 12.94
CA VAL A 120 3.13 3.50 12.18
C VAL A 120 3.83 2.18 12.52
N ARG A 121 4.90 2.19 13.33
CA ARG A 121 5.68 1.00 13.75
C ARG A 121 4.88 -0.25 14.19
N PRO A 122 3.68 -0.16 14.80
CA PRO A 122 2.90 -1.34 15.17
C PRO A 122 2.25 -2.10 13.99
N VAL A 123 2.19 -1.48 12.81
CA VAL A 123 1.59 -2.02 11.57
C VAL A 123 2.62 -2.85 10.81
#